data_AF-A0AAD5NBA2-F1
#
_entry.id   AF-A0AAD5NBA2-F1
#
_cell.length_a   1.000
_cell.length_b   1.000
_cell.length_c   1.000
_cell.angle_alpha   90.00
_cell.angle_beta   90.00
_cell.angle_gamma   90.00
#
_symmetry.space_group_name_H-M   'P 1'
#
loop_
_entity.id
_entity.type
_entity.pdbx_description
1 polymer ?
#
loop_
_entity_poly.entity_id
_entity_poly.type
_entity_poly.pdbx_seq_one_letter_code
_entity_poly.pdbx_strand_id
1 'polypeptide(L)'
;MDAEAPQIPHVPLTFPLLPTEIRVQIITEAAQHSPRGHLAAVSKEWQLFIEEKTFESLVFDDIDQLKFLDWYVTGKREHLVKRICLNVELSCVWTFSCFLTALFAHLGRWTKGDLTLEINAYSPSDSDHFFKGYYVGDPDEDEAFGDARTFDDARHGFSPDGQEVPLARDTREVYDMMDLSDLSLHQVRVIKRLLIRRQCRRQFTTDLLFRLLASLPALEHIHYEPWRMSDEKFQDGQWYPDFGILISGHLPRNLKTLILFEDFNELFFPDVPPSTRVPNAQTSRSLLHASLNLEHLSASFMVDAQDFFDASQTCCQDATWERLEFLALTSRLVDPADKDFGLTNLLYAAGIFALRAPRLRTMILWYGNKNKAYAFIYKRDDTSITWHGTRDFHMNQQRITQI
;
A
#
# COMPACT_ATOMS: atom_id res chain seq x y z
N MET A 1 19.98 31.23 73.02
CA MET A 1 20.95 30.68 72.05
C MET A 1 20.10 30.08 70.96
N ASP A 2 19.56 30.95 70.11
CA ASP A 2 18.58 30.56 69.09
C ASP A 2 19.37 30.08 67.88
N ALA A 3 19.37 28.76 67.66
CA ALA A 3 19.96 28.16 66.49
C ALA A 3 19.04 28.45 65.30
N GLU A 4 19.43 29.41 64.47
CA GLU A 4 18.82 29.67 63.17
C GLU A 4 18.85 28.38 62.34
N ALA A 5 17.66 27.88 61.97
CA ALA A 5 17.53 26.74 61.09
C ALA A 5 18.16 27.06 59.72
N PRO A 6 18.94 26.14 59.13
CA PRO A 6 19.61 26.43 57.86
C PRO A 6 18.58 26.69 56.77
N GLN A 7 18.63 27.88 56.17
CA GLN A 7 17.87 28.18 54.96
C GLN A 7 18.36 27.26 53.84
N ILE A 8 17.52 26.30 53.47
CA ILE A 8 17.72 25.48 52.27
C ILE A 8 17.55 26.44 51.08
N PRO A 9 18.56 26.60 50.21
CA PRO A 9 18.41 27.44 49.02
C PRO A 9 17.31 26.83 48.15
N HIS A 10 16.20 27.54 47.97
CA HIS A 10 15.21 27.21 46.96
C HIS A 10 15.81 27.52 45.59
N VAL A 11 16.55 26.56 45.02
CA VAL A 11 16.92 26.61 43.60
C VAL A 11 15.62 26.45 42.82
N PRO A 12 15.27 27.39 41.93
CA PRO A 12 14.11 27.22 41.05
C PRO A 12 14.31 25.94 40.25
N LEU A 13 13.32 25.04 40.28
CA LEU A 13 13.30 23.85 39.43
C LEU A 13 13.19 24.30 37.96
N THR A 14 14.33 24.47 37.31
CA THR A 14 14.40 24.75 35.87
C THR A 14 14.38 23.43 35.10
N PHE A 15 13.78 23.43 33.90
CA PHE A 15 13.65 22.24 33.06
C PHE A 15 14.94 21.39 32.94
N PRO A 16 16.16 21.95 32.76
CA PRO A 16 17.39 21.16 32.67
C PRO A 16 17.79 20.38 33.94
N LEU A 17 17.19 20.72 35.10
CA LEU A 17 17.44 20.05 36.38
C LEU A 17 16.52 18.84 36.61
N LEU A 18 15.53 18.63 35.74
CA LEU A 18 14.65 17.47 35.82
C LEU A 18 15.39 16.20 35.35
N PRO A 19 15.09 15.03 35.94
CA PRO A 19 15.58 13.75 35.44
C PRO A 19 15.26 13.57 33.94
N THR A 20 16.14 12.89 33.21
CA THR A 20 16.02 12.72 31.76
C THR A 20 14.68 12.09 31.36
N GLU A 21 14.20 11.13 32.14
CA GLU A 21 12.92 10.45 31.92
C GLU A 21 11.75 11.44 31.94
N ILE A 22 11.75 12.36 32.91
CA ILE A 22 10.72 13.39 33.05
C ILE A 22 10.83 14.42 31.93
N ARG A 23 12.06 14.83 31.56
CA ARG A 23 12.28 15.74 30.42
C ARG A 23 11.75 15.13 29.12
N VAL A 24 12.07 13.87 28.84
CA VAL A 24 11.61 13.15 27.65
C VAL A 24 10.08 13.05 27.63
N GLN A 25 9.44 12.73 28.76
CA GLN A 25 7.98 12.69 28.85
C GLN A 25 7.36 14.07 28.54
N ILE A 26 7.87 15.14 29.14
CA ILE A 26 7.36 16.50 28.89
C ILE A 26 7.52 16.88 27.42
N ILE A 27 8.69 16.64 26.82
CA ILE A 27 8.93 16.93 25.40
C ILE A 27 7.99 16.09 24.53
N THR A 28 7.81 14.82 24.87
CA THR A 28 6.94 13.90 24.12
C THR A 28 5.50 14.39 24.10
N GLU A 29 4.98 14.78 25.27
CA GLU A 29 3.63 15.33 25.42
C GLU A 29 3.48 16.66 24.68
N ALA A 30 4.43 17.59 24.86
CA ALA A 30 4.41 18.87 24.16
C ALA A 30 4.45 18.71 22.63
N ALA A 31 5.11 17.66 22.13
CA ALA A 31 5.25 17.37 20.71
C ALA A 31 4.05 16.60 20.11
N GLN A 32 3.03 16.22 20.88
CA GLN A 32 1.89 15.47 20.35
C GLN A 32 1.06 16.31 19.36
N HIS A 33 0.96 17.61 19.60
CA HIS A 33 0.13 18.49 18.79
C HIS A 33 0.95 19.26 17.75
N SER A 34 0.42 19.32 16.54
CA SER A 34 0.90 20.23 15.51
C SER A 34 0.23 21.61 15.65
N PRO A 35 0.91 22.73 15.32
CA PRO A 35 2.29 22.82 14.83
C PRO A 35 3.35 22.85 15.95
N ARG A 36 4.35 21.97 15.86
CA ARG A 36 5.41 21.78 16.88
C ARG A 36 6.75 22.43 16.56
N GLY A 37 6.92 23.04 15.38
CA GLY A 37 8.22 23.56 14.93
C GLY A 37 8.84 24.62 15.84
N HIS A 38 8.03 25.44 16.50
CA HIS A 38 8.50 26.47 17.44
C HIS A 38 9.21 25.87 18.68
N LEU A 39 8.86 24.64 19.06
CA LEU A 39 9.47 23.93 20.19
C LEU A 39 10.94 23.57 19.93
N ALA A 40 11.35 23.48 18.67
CA ALA A 40 12.74 23.20 18.30
C ALA A 40 13.71 24.34 18.69
N ALA A 41 13.20 25.55 18.98
CA ALA A 41 14.01 26.69 19.38
C ALA A 41 14.33 26.72 20.89
N VAL A 42 13.71 25.85 21.71
CA VAL A 42 13.81 25.89 23.17
C VAL A 42 15.21 25.52 23.67
N SER A 43 15.75 24.38 23.21
CA SER A 43 17.10 23.92 23.55
C SER A 43 17.57 22.87 22.53
N LYS A 44 18.84 22.46 22.61
CA LYS A 44 19.37 21.40 21.73
C LYS A 44 18.68 20.05 21.92
N GLU A 45 18.28 19.74 23.14
CA GLU A 45 17.54 18.51 23.45
C GLU A 45 16.16 18.52 22.80
N TRP A 46 15.42 19.63 22.94
CA TRP A 46 14.13 19.82 22.29
C TRP A 46 14.28 19.81 20.77
N GLN A 47 15.31 20.50 20.24
CA GLN A 47 15.59 20.53 18.81
C GLN A 47 15.73 19.13 18.23
N LEU A 48 16.56 18.27 18.83
CA LEU A 48 16.79 16.92 18.32
C LEU A 48 15.49 16.10 18.27
N PHE A 49 14.73 16.11 19.36
CA PHE A 49 13.48 15.36 19.45
C PHE A 49 12.40 15.90 18.50
N ILE A 50 12.24 17.22 18.45
CA ILE A 50 11.23 17.87 17.61
C ILE A 50 11.57 17.75 16.14
N GLU A 51 12.85 17.94 15.75
CA GLU A 51 13.28 17.77 14.36
C GLU A 51 13.08 16.32 13.90
N GLU A 52 13.41 15.32 14.71
CA GLU A 52 13.15 13.90 14.38
C GLU A 52 11.68 13.67 14.04
N LYS A 53 10.74 14.06 14.93
CA LYS A 53 9.30 13.92 14.69
C LYS A 53 8.74 14.82 13.58
N THR A 54 9.38 15.96 13.31
CA THR A 54 8.90 16.92 12.30
C THR A 54 9.32 16.51 10.90
N PHE A 55 10.54 15.97 10.74
CA PHE A 55 11.07 15.57 9.44
C PHE A 55 10.78 14.11 9.09
N GLU A 56 10.35 13.28 10.04
CA GLU A 56 10.07 11.84 9.83
C GLU A 56 9.15 11.57 8.63
N SER A 57 8.05 12.31 8.49
CA SER A 57 7.10 12.19 7.40
C SER A 57 6.77 13.56 6.82
N LEU A 58 7.11 13.77 5.55
CA LEU A 58 6.84 15.01 4.82
C LEU A 58 5.73 14.76 3.80
N VAL A 59 4.77 15.67 3.70
CA VAL A 59 3.70 15.64 2.70
C VAL A 59 3.83 16.88 1.84
N PHE A 60 3.77 16.71 0.53
CA PHE A 60 3.83 17.80 -0.45
C PHE A 60 2.60 17.74 -1.36
N ASP A 61 1.81 18.82 -1.34
CA ASP A 61 0.63 19.01 -2.19
C ASP A 61 0.86 20.06 -3.31
N ASP A 62 1.89 20.90 -3.16
CA ASP A 62 2.31 21.89 -4.15
C ASP A 62 3.80 21.73 -4.53
N ILE A 63 4.09 21.82 -5.82
CA ILE A 63 5.44 21.71 -6.39
C ILE A 63 6.42 22.74 -5.82
N ASP A 64 5.97 23.93 -5.48
CA ASP A 64 6.81 24.98 -4.90
C ASP A 64 7.29 24.63 -3.49
N GLN A 65 6.58 23.75 -2.78
CA GLN A 65 6.99 23.27 -1.46
C GLN A 65 8.21 22.35 -1.53
N LEU A 66 8.54 21.74 -2.67
CA LEU A 66 9.72 20.89 -2.80
C LEU A 66 11.03 21.64 -2.54
N LYS A 67 11.04 22.97 -2.71
CA LYS A 67 12.18 23.83 -2.33
C LYS A 67 12.53 23.69 -0.84
N PHE A 68 11.57 23.26 -0.01
CA PHE A 68 11.80 22.93 1.40
C PHE A 68 12.88 21.86 1.58
N LEU A 69 12.96 20.88 0.68
CA LEU A 69 13.98 19.83 0.75
C LEU A 69 15.39 20.42 0.63
N ASP A 70 15.59 21.34 -0.31
CA ASP A 70 16.88 22.00 -0.53
C ASP A 70 17.23 23.04 0.55
N TRP A 71 16.22 23.67 1.17
CA TRP A 71 16.46 24.72 2.17
C TRP A 71 16.60 24.18 3.59
N TYR A 72 15.80 23.18 3.95
CA TYR A 72 15.66 22.75 5.35
C TYR A 72 16.10 21.31 5.58
N VAL A 73 16.05 20.45 4.55
CA VAL A 73 16.39 19.01 4.65
C VAL A 73 17.75 18.75 4.00
N THR A 74 18.79 19.40 4.52
CA THR A 74 20.15 19.27 3.97
C THR A 74 21.07 18.52 4.93
N GLY A 75 21.95 17.68 4.37
CA GLY A 75 23.06 17.04 5.06
C GLY A 75 22.61 16.23 6.27
N LYS A 76 22.74 16.81 7.48
CA LYS A 76 22.38 16.11 8.73
C LYS A 76 20.89 15.87 8.89
N ARG A 77 19.98 16.45 8.09
CA ARG A 77 18.54 16.20 8.25
C ARG A 77 17.96 15.19 7.27
N GLU A 78 18.68 14.84 6.20
CA GLU A 78 18.24 13.84 5.20
C GLU A 78 17.89 12.50 5.86
N HIS A 79 18.71 12.05 6.83
CA HIS A 79 18.49 10.77 7.51
C HIS A 79 17.28 10.75 8.45
N LEU A 80 16.74 11.91 8.82
CA LEU A 80 15.54 12.02 9.65
C LEU A 80 14.29 11.69 8.82
N VAL A 81 14.32 11.95 7.50
CA VAL A 81 13.18 11.69 6.63
C VAL A 81 13.02 10.20 6.36
N LYS A 82 11.88 9.64 6.79
CA LYS A 82 11.51 8.23 6.61
C LYS A 82 10.42 8.06 5.56
N ARG A 83 9.56 9.06 5.39
CA ARG A 83 8.48 9.07 4.40
C ARG A 83 8.39 10.43 3.70
N ILE A 84 8.22 10.40 2.39
CA ILE A 84 7.74 11.52 1.58
C ILE A 84 6.46 11.07 0.90
N CYS A 85 5.36 11.77 1.15
CA CYS A 85 4.11 11.62 0.43
C CYS A 85 3.96 12.75 -0.57
N LEU A 86 3.77 12.39 -1.83
CA LEU A 86 3.40 13.30 -2.90
C LEU A 86 1.89 13.23 -3.08
N ASN A 87 1.17 14.29 -2.72
CA ASN A 87 -0.29 14.35 -2.79
C ASN A 87 -0.73 15.31 -3.91
N VAL A 88 -0.75 14.82 -5.15
CA VAL A 88 -0.94 15.67 -6.33
C VAL A 88 -2.41 15.91 -6.62
N GLU A 89 -2.83 17.17 -6.49
CA GLU A 89 -4.09 17.63 -7.07
C GLU A 89 -3.98 17.71 -8.60
N LEU A 90 -4.74 16.87 -9.30
CA LEU A 90 -4.71 16.77 -10.74
C LEU A 90 -5.59 17.84 -11.38
N SER A 91 -4.99 18.99 -11.68
CA SER A 91 -5.54 19.92 -12.67
C SER A 91 -5.35 19.41 -14.11
N CYS A 92 -4.24 18.69 -14.36
CA CYS A 92 -3.97 17.95 -15.59
C CYS A 92 -2.81 16.95 -15.37
N VAL A 93 -2.63 16.02 -16.32
CA VAL A 93 -1.55 14.99 -16.28
C VAL A 93 -0.13 15.60 -16.25
N TRP A 94 0.05 16.78 -16.86
CA TRP A 94 1.34 17.48 -16.86
C TRP A 94 1.77 17.92 -15.46
N THR A 95 0.82 18.30 -14.59
CA THR A 95 1.09 18.67 -13.20
C THR A 95 1.81 17.54 -12.47
N PHE A 96 1.29 16.32 -12.59
CA PHE A 96 1.88 15.12 -12.00
C PHE A 96 3.30 14.84 -12.50
N SER A 97 3.52 14.96 -13.83
CA SER A 97 4.83 14.81 -14.46
C SER A 97 5.87 15.79 -13.92
N CYS A 98 5.52 17.08 -13.87
CA CYS A 98 6.42 18.12 -13.36
C CYS A 98 6.76 17.87 -11.89
N PHE A 99 5.78 17.47 -11.10
CA PHE A 99 5.94 17.26 -9.66
C PHE A 99 6.86 16.07 -9.35
N LEU A 100 6.64 14.93 -10.02
CA LEU A 100 7.55 13.78 -9.94
C LEU A 100 8.96 14.12 -10.42
N THR A 101 9.08 14.79 -11.57
CA THR A 101 10.39 15.17 -12.13
C THR A 101 11.17 16.07 -11.17
N ALA A 102 10.51 17.07 -10.58
CA ALA A 102 11.12 17.96 -9.60
C ALA A 102 11.55 17.20 -8.34
N LEU A 103 10.66 16.37 -7.78
CA LEU A 103 10.97 15.57 -6.59
C LEU A 103 12.20 14.67 -6.82
N PHE A 104 12.24 13.96 -7.94
CA PHE A 104 13.34 13.07 -8.28
C PHE A 104 14.65 13.85 -8.51
N ALA A 105 14.58 15.08 -9.01
CA ALA A 105 15.76 15.96 -9.12
C ALA A 105 16.32 16.39 -7.75
N HIS A 106 15.46 16.64 -6.76
CA HIS A 106 15.89 16.93 -5.39
C HIS A 106 16.49 15.69 -4.72
N LEU A 107 15.75 14.57 -4.73
CA LEU A 107 16.17 13.32 -4.08
C LEU A 107 17.35 12.63 -4.77
N GLY A 108 17.55 12.87 -6.07
CA GLY A 108 18.70 12.36 -6.82
C GLY A 108 20.05 12.86 -6.29
N ARG A 109 20.06 13.95 -5.51
CA ARG A 109 21.26 14.48 -4.87
C ARG A 109 21.58 13.80 -3.52
N TRP A 110 20.61 13.08 -2.96
CA TRP A 110 20.77 12.43 -1.67
C TRP A 110 21.60 11.16 -1.82
N THR A 111 22.55 10.94 -0.92
CA THR A 111 23.53 9.84 -1.04
C THR A 111 23.23 8.67 -0.12
N LYS A 112 22.48 8.89 0.96
CA LYS A 112 22.12 7.88 1.96
C LYS A 112 20.70 8.12 2.44
N GLY A 113 19.93 7.06 2.56
CA GLY A 113 18.59 7.11 3.09
C GLY A 113 17.92 5.75 3.06
N ASP A 114 16.87 5.62 3.85
CA ASP A 114 15.94 4.51 3.84
C ASP A 114 14.53 5.09 3.75
N LEU A 115 14.24 5.66 2.58
CA LEU A 115 13.06 6.48 2.35
C LEU A 115 11.90 5.66 1.78
N THR A 116 10.72 5.95 2.29
CA THR A 116 9.43 5.55 1.72
C THR A 116 8.90 6.67 0.85
N LEU A 117 8.74 6.42 -0.44
CA LEU A 117 8.01 7.30 -1.34
C LEU A 117 6.57 6.81 -1.42
N GLU A 118 5.64 7.66 -1.06
CA GLU A 118 4.21 7.46 -1.28
C GLU A 118 3.70 8.43 -2.32
N ILE A 119 2.91 7.93 -3.27
CA ILE A 119 2.37 8.72 -4.37
C ILE A 119 0.85 8.61 -4.34
N ASN A 120 0.21 9.76 -4.25
CA ASN A 120 -1.21 9.94 -4.42
C ASN A 120 -1.48 10.98 -5.52
N ALA A 121 -2.47 10.72 -6.35
CA ALA A 121 -2.94 11.65 -7.35
C ALA A 121 -4.48 11.56 -7.42
N TYR A 122 -5.13 12.72 -7.28
CA TYR A 122 -6.58 12.80 -7.17
C TYR A 122 -7.10 14.07 -7.83
N SER A 123 -8.35 14.06 -8.28
CA SER A 123 -9.07 15.30 -8.60
C SER A 123 -9.88 15.74 -7.38
N PRO A 124 -9.95 17.03 -7.00
CA PRO A 124 -10.83 17.49 -5.93
C PRO A 124 -12.30 17.10 -6.15
N SER A 125 -12.73 17.03 -7.41
CA SER A 125 -14.09 16.61 -7.78
C SER A 125 -14.37 15.13 -7.47
N ASP A 126 -13.33 14.30 -7.28
CA ASP A 126 -13.48 12.86 -7.02
C ASP A 126 -14.30 12.63 -5.73
N SER A 127 -14.08 13.44 -4.69
CA SER A 127 -14.83 13.38 -3.41
C SER A 127 -16.20 14.05 -3.45
N ASP A 128 -16.43 14.97 -4.38
CA ASP A 128 -17.74 15.62 -4.55
C ASP A 128 -18.75 14.70 -5.27
N HIS A 129 -18.27 13.79 -6.12
CA HIS A 129 -19.11 12.97 -7.00
C HIS A 129 -19.10 11.47 -6.66
N PHE A 130 -17.96 10.78 -6.81
CA PHE A 130 -17.95 9.31 -6.78
C PHE A 130 -17.62 8.78 -5.40
N PHE A 131 -16.70 9.44 -4.72
CA PHE A 131 -16.09 8.91 -3.52
C PHE A 131 -16.50 9.66 -2.26
N LYS A 132 -17.62 10.41 -2.34
CA LYS A 132 -18.22 11.04 -1.18
C LYS A 132 -18.60 9.97 -0.15
N GLY A 133 -17.94 9.97 1.00
CA GLY A 133 -18.11 8.93 2.02
C GLY A 133 -17.41 7.60 1.74
N TYR A 134 -16.57 7.51 0.69
CA TYR A 134 -15.73 6.33 0.46
C TYR A 134 -14.42 6.44 1.25
N TYR A 135 -14.43 5.85 2.44
CA TYR A 135 -13.29 5.76 3.34
C TYR A 135 -12.40 4.57 2.97
N VAL A 136 -11.11 4.84 2.78
CA VAL A 136 -10.10 3.84 2.41
C VAL A 136 -9.28 3.40 3.62
N GLY A 137 -9.37 4.10 4.76
CA GLY A 137 -8.63 3.77 5.97
C GLY A 137 -7.33 4.55 6.12
N ASP A 138 -7.25 5.76 5.56
CA ASP A 138 -6.09 6.62 5.79
C ASP A 138 -6.17 7.30 7.17
N PRO A 139 -5.07 7.42 7.92
CA PRO A 139 -5.07 8.15 9.20
C PRO A 139 -5.46 9.62 9.08
N ASP A 140 -5.25 10.23 7.91
CA ASP A 140 -5.61 11.63 7.62
C ASP A 140 -7.00 11.75 6.97
N GLU A 141 -7.68 10.64 6.67
CA GLU A 141 -9.09 10.63 6.27
C GLU A 141 -9.99 10.73 7.52
N ASP A 142 -10.94 11.65 7.53
CA ASP A 142 -11.91 11.75 8.63
C ASP A 142 -12.81 10.50 8.64
N GLU A 143 -12.68 9.63 9.67
CA GLU A 143 -13.59 8.50 9.93
C GLU A 143 -15.08 8.93 10.01
N ALA A 144 -15.32 10.22 10.21
CA ALA A 144 -16.65 10.83 10.34
C ALA A 144 -17.41 11.01 9.02
N PHE A 145 -16.83 10.72 7.85
CA PHE A 145 -17.55 10.80 6.57
C PHE A 145 -18.49 9.60 6.39
N GLY A 146 -19.70 9.79 6.91
CA GLY A 146 -20.72 8.78 7.14
C GLY A 146 -21.39 8.15 5.91
N ASP A 147 -22.35 7.30 6.24
CA ASP A 147 -23.31 6.64 5.35
C ASP A 147 -23.77 7.56 4.22
N ALA A 148 -23.60 7.14 2.96
CA ALA A 148 -23.94 7.94 1.79
C ALA A 148 -25.39 8.47 1.80
N ARG A 149 -26.30 7.80 2.53
CA ARG A 149 -27.70 8.20 2.77
C ARG A 149 -27.84 9.44 3.68
N THR A 150 -26.77 9.90 4.31
CA THR A 150 -26.76 11.10 5.17
C THR A 150 -26.47 12.38 4.37
N PHE A 151 -26.08 12.25 3.10
CA PHE A 151 -25.87 13.39 2.22
C PHE A 151 -27.14 13.71 1.42
N ASP A 152 -27.69 14.90 1.64
CA ASP A 152 -28.67 15.51 0.72
C ASP A 152 -27.90 16.44 -0.23
N ASP A 153 -27.42 15.88 -1.34
CA ASP A 153 -26.71 16.60 -2.38
C ASP A 153 -27.18 16.15 -3.76
N ALA A 154 -28.43 16.51 -4.05
CA ALA A 154 -29.08 16.21 -5.34
C ALA A 154 -28.29 16.72 -6.55
N ARG A 155 -27.40 17.71 -6.39
CA ARG A 155 -26.55 18.20 -7.50
C ARG A 155 -25.48 17.19 -7.91
N HIS A 156 -25.04 16.36 -6.98
CA HIS A 156 -24.00 15.34 -7.20
C HIS A 156 -24.58 13.92 -7.13
N GLY A 157 -25.90 13.77 -7.20
CA GLY A 157 -26.58 12.48 -7.21
C GLY A 157 -26.68 11.81 -5.85
N PHE A 158 -26.49 12.53 -4.73
CA PHE A 158 -26.67 11.97 -3.38
C PHE A 158 -28.02 12.35 -2.79
N SER A 159 -28.76 11.36 -2.28
CA SER A 159 -30.05 11.55 -1.63
C SER A 159 -30.22 10.63 -0.42
N PRO A 160 -31.21 10.88 0.45
CA PRO A 160 -31.57 9.96 1.54
C PRO A 160 -31.91 8.54 1.08
N ASP A 161 -32.36 8.39 -0.17
CA ASP A 161 -32.69 7.10 -0.79
C ASP A 161 -31.46 6.36 -1.35
N GLY A 162 -30.28 7.01 -1.35
CA GLY A 162 -29.01 6.47 -1.82
C GLY A 162 -28.29 7.39 -2.82
N GLN A 163 -27.19 6.88 -3.37
CA GLN A 163 -26.43 7.52 -4.45
C GLN A 163 -26.99 7.07 -5.80
N GLU A 164 -27.24 8.03 -6.71
CA GLU A 164 -27.52 7.74 -8.11
C GLU A 164 -26.32 7.04 -8.76
N VAL A 165 -26.60 6.04 -9.59
CA VAL A 165 -25.53 5.32 -10.31
C VAL A 165 -24.78 6.32 -11.19
N PRO A 166 -23.45 6.47 -11.02
CA PRO A 166 -22.70 7.42 -11.84
C PRO A 166 -22.79 7.07 -13.32
N LEU A 167 -22.81 8.07 -14.21
CA LEU A 167 -22.82 7.83 -15.65
C LEU A 167 -21.52 7.11 -16.06
N ALA A 168 -21.58 6.27 -17.10
CA ALA A 168 -20.41 5.52 -17.57
C ALA A 168 -19.22 6.40 -18.02
N ARG A 169 -19.47 7.66 -18.39
CA ARG A 169 -18.41 8.63 -18.72
C ARG A 169 -17.68 9.11 -17.46
N ASP A 170 -18.46 9.32 -16.41
CA ASP A 170 -18.04 9.89 -15.14
C ASP A 170 -17.13 8.84 -14.45
N THR A 171 -17.50 7.56 -14.49
CA THR A 171 -16.64 6.46 -13.99
C THR A 171 -15.34 6.31 -14.78
N ARG A 172 -15.34 6.54 -16.09
CA ARG A 172 -14.12 6.46 -16.91
C ARG A 172 -13.09 7.52 -16.51
N GLU A 173 -13.50 8.75 -16.25
CA GLU A 173 -12.58 9.85 -15.88
C GLU A 173 -11.85 9.60 -14.55
N VAL A 174 -12.52 8.92 -13.61
CA VAL A 174 -11.93 8.52 -12.33
C VAL A 174 -10.84 7.47 -12.50
N TYR A 175 -11.09 6.49 -13.38
CA TYR A 175 -10.20 5.37 -13.68
C TYR A 175 -9.27 5.63 -14.86
N ASP A 176 -9.28 6.84 -15.41
CA ASP A 176 -8.50 7.17 -16.59
C ASP A 176 -7.02 6.97 -16.30
N MET A 177 -6.33 6.34 -17.25
CA MET A 177 -4.93 6.01 -17.04
C MET A 177 -4.08 7.27 -17.13
N MET A 178 -3.19 7.44 -16.14
CA MET A 178 -2.11 8.40 -16.25
C MET A 178 -1.05 7.86 -17.19
N ASP A 179 -1.08 8.35 -18.43
CA ASP A 179 -0.04 8.14 -19.42
C ASP A 179 0.99 9.28 -19.35
N LEU A 180 2.23 8.89 -19.07
CA LEU A 180 3.38 9.77 -19.03
C LEU A 180 4.54 9.15 -19.82
N SER A 181 4.25 8.75 -21.05
CA SER A 181 5.20 8.09 -21.96
C SER A 181 6.48 8.89 -22.25
N ASP A 182 6.48 10.21 -22.05
CA ASP A 182 7.67 11.06 -22.23
C ASP A 182 8.41 11.38 -20.91
N LEU A 183 7.99 10.77 -19.80
CA LEU A 183 8.60 11.04 -18.49
C LEU A 183 10.05 10.56 -18.44
N SER A 184 10.92 11.46 -17.97
CA SER A 184 12.33 11.17 -17.70
C SER A 184 12.64 11.59 -16.26
N LEU A 185 12.96 10.60 -15.43
CA LEU A 185 13.24 10.82 -14.01
C LEU A 185 14.73 10.58 -13.72
N HIS A 186 15.26 11.34 -12.77
CA HIS A 186 16.61 11.10 -12.23
C HIS A 186 16.63 9.80 -11.43
N GLN A 187 17.75 9.06 -11.43
CA GLN A 187 17.86 7.90 -10.55
C GLN A 187 17.96 8.33 -9.08
N VAL A 188 17.11 7.75 -8.23
CA VAL A 188 17.08 8.02 -6.79
C VAL A 188 17.42 6.75 -6.02
N ARG A 189 18.57 6.77 -5.33
CA ARG A 189 19.11 5.59 -4.61
C ARG A 189 18.69 5.50 -3.15
N VAL A 190 18.04 6.54 -2.62
CA VAL A 190 17.64 6.61 -1.21
C VAL A 190 16.24 6.07 -0.95
N ILE A 191 15.44 5.88 -2.01
CA ILE A 191 14.08 5.31 -1.92
C ILE A 191 14.19 3.78 -1.91
N LYS A 192 13.68 3.19 -0.83
CA LYS A 192 13.62 1.73 -0.62
C LYS A 192 12.22 1.17 -0.66
N ARG A 193 11.21 2.01 -0.44
CA ARG A 193 9.80 1.62 -0.41
C ARG A 193 9.00 2.53 -1.33
N LEU A 194 8.18 1.93 -2.19
CA LEU A 194 7.23 2.63 -3.04
C LEU A 194 5.81 2.21 -2.63
N LEU A 195 5.00 3.19 -2.25
CA LEU A 195 3.59 3.02 -1.88
C LEU A 195 2.73 3.79 -2.87
N ILE A 196 1.82 3.09 -3.54
CA ILE A 196 0.74 3.64 -4.33
C ILE A 196 -0.50 2.90 -3.88
N ARG A 197 -1.29 3.56 -3.03
CA ARG A 197 -2.46 2.97 -2.37
C ARG A 197 -3.73 3.31 -3.15
N ARG A 198 -4.83 2.65 -2.81
CA ARG A 198 -6.12 2.82 -3.48
C ARG A 198 -6.73 4.22 -3.30
N GLN A 199 -6.18 5.06 -2.40
CA GLN A 199 -6.50 6.49 -2.37
C GLN A 199 -6.14 7.18 -3.70
N CYS A 200 -5.08 6.70 -4.36
CA CYS A 200 -4.69 7.13 -5.70
C CYS A 200 -5.72 6.57 -6.68
N ARG A 201 -6.67 7.43 -7.08
CA ARG A 201 -7.83 7.02 -7.88
C ARG A 201 -7.46 6.73 -9.33
N ARG A 202 -6.37 7.34 -9.80
CA ARG A 202 -5.87 7.17 -11.16
C ARG A 202 -5.01 5.92 -11.27
N GLN A 203 -5.28 5.12 -12.28
CA GLN A 203 -4.47 3.96 -12.62
C GLN A 203 -3.26 4.38 -13.46
N PHE A 204 -2.12 3.70 -13.28
CA PHE A 204 -0.90 4.03 -14.00
C PHE A 204 -0.80 3.15 -15.25
N THR A 205 -0.34 3.72 -16.36
CA THR A 205 0.09 2.90 -17.49
C THR A 205 1.30 2.05 -17.10
N THR A 206 1.46 0.92 -17.77
CA THR A 206 2.59 0.01 -17.56
C THR A 206 3.93 0.66 -17.93
N ASP A 207 3.95 1.57 -18.90
CA ASP A 207 5.12 2.37 -19.27
C ASP A 207 5.51 3.39 -18.19
N LEU A 208 4.54 4.07 -17.57
CA LEU A 208 4.79 4.95 -16.43
C LEU A 208 5.37 4.15 -15.25
N LEU A 209 4.77 3.00 -14.90
CA LEU A 209 5.30 2.12 -13.86
C LEU A 209 6.73 1.67 -14.18
N PHE A 210 6.99 1.27 -15.43
CA PHE A 210 8.33 0.90 -15.87
C PHE A 210 9.36 2.01 -15.63
N ARG A 211 9.06 3.24 -16.05
CA ARG A 211 9.95 4.40 -15.88
C ARG A 211 10.17 4.75 -14.42
N LEU A 212 9.10 4.70 -13.62
CA LEU A 212 9.18 4.93 -12.19
C LEU A 212 10.10 3.90 -11.53
N LEU A 213 9.89 2.60 -11.76
CA LEU A 213 10.70 1.53 -11.19
C LEU A 213 12.16 1.57 -11.67
N ALA A 214 12.40 1.88 -12.95
CA ALA A 214 13.74 2.04 -13.52
C ALA A 214 14.54 3.18 -12.85
N SER A 215 13.83 4.15 -12.28
CA SER A 215 14.41 5.33 -11.61
C SER A 215 14.67 5.08 -10.12
N LEU A 216 14.29 3.91 -9.58
CA LEU A 216 14.42 3.52 -8.18
C LEU A 216 15.33 2.28 -8.03
N PRO A 217 16.64 2.38 -8.33
CA PRO A 217 17.54 1.22 -8.39
C PRO A 217 17.79 0.53 -7.04
N ALA A 218 17.47 1.19 -5.92
CA ALA A 218 17.64 0.67 -4.57
C ALA A 218 16.32 0.16 -3.94
N LEU A 219 15.25 0.06 -4.73
CA LEU A 219 13.93 -0.32 -4.23
C LEU A 219 13.93 -1.77 -3.72
N GLU A 220 13.42 -1.95 -2.49
CA GLU A 220 13.32 -3.24 -1.80
C GLU A 220 11.86 -3.65 -1.58
N HIS A 221 10.91 -2.71 -1.52
CA HIS A 221 9.50 -3.02 -1.31
C HIS A 221 8.58 -2.19 -2.21
N ILE A 222 7.60 -2.86 -2.80
CA ILE A 222 6.51 -2.25 -3.57
C ILE A 222 5.18 -2.62 -2.90
N HIS A 223 4.36 -1.61 -2.65
CA HIS A 223 2.96 -1.75 -2.33
C HIS A 223 2.16 -0.97 -3.38
N TYR A 224 1.47 -1.69 -4.24
CA TYR A 224 0.66 -1.11 -5.30
C TYR A 224 -0.77 -1.63 -5.23
N GLU A 225 -1.73 -0.71 -5.07
CA GLU A 225 -3.14 -1.00 -5.02
C GLU A 225 -3.89 -0.35 -6.21
N PRO A 226 -3.78 -0.92 -7.44
CA PRO A 226 -4.47 -0.38 -8.59
C PRO A 226 -5.98 -0.57 -8.51
N TRP A 227 -6.72 0.33 -9.15
CA TRP A 227 -8.13 0.11 -9.45
C TRP A 227 -8.30 -0.78 -10.68
N ARG A 228 -9.30 -1.67 -10.69
CA ARG A 228 -9.70 -2.41 -11.90
C ARG A 228 -10.53 -1.49 -12.81
N MET A 229 -10.15 -1.39 -14.08
CA MET A 229 -10.91 -0.59 -15.05
C MET A 229 -12.31 -1.13 -15.33
N SER A 230 -13.21 -0.22 -15.70
CA SER A 230 -14.53 -0.55 -16.23
C SER A 230 -14.48 -1.18 -17.63
N ASP A 231 -13.47 -0.82 -18.43
CA ASP A 231 -13.21 -1.44 -19.73
C ASP A 231 -12.47 -2.77 -19.53
N GLU A 232 -13.23 -3.84 -19.29
CA GLU A 232 -12.70 -5.19 -19.11
C GLU A 232 -11.94 -5.69 -20.35
N LYS A 233 -12.34 -5.28 -21.56
CA LYS A 233 -11.64 -5.70 -22.79
C LYS A 233 -10.24 -5.12 -22.85
N PHE A 234 -10.09 -3.86 -22.47
CA PHE A 234 -8.79 -3.22 -22.39
C PHE A 234 -7.96 -3.79 -21.23
N GLN A 235 -8.57 -3.95 -20.04
CA GLN A 235 -7.92 -4.53 -18.87
C GLN A 235 -7.33 -5.92 -19.18
N ASP A 236 -8.15 -6.81 -19.74
CA ASP A 236 -7.76 -8.20 -20.00
C ASP A 236 -6.92 -8.36 -21.26
N GLY A 237 -7.21 -7.57 -22.30
CA GLY A 237 -6.58 -7.67 -23.61
C GLY A 237 -5.25 -6.92 -23.73
N GLN A 238 -5.01 -5.92 -22.89
CA GLN A 238 -3.83 -5.06 -23.01
C GLN A 238 -3.14 -4.81 -21.66
N TRP A 239 -3.84 -4.30 -20.65
CA TRP A 239 -3.19 -3.91 -19.40
C TRP A 239 -2.57 -5.09 -18.66
N TYR A 240 -3.28 -6.22 -18.49
CA TYR A 240 -2.73 -7.40 -17.83
C TYR A 240 -1.55 -8.05 -18.57
N PRO A 241 -1.59 -8.25 -19.90
CA PRO A 241 -0.42 -8.69 -20.65
C PRO A 241 0.80 -7.80 -20.45
N ASP A 242 0.64 -6.48 -20.58
CA ASP A 242 1.74 -5.52 -20.45
C ASP A 242 2.28 -5.47 -19.01
N PHE A 243 1.38 -5.51 -18.02
CA PHE A 243 1.76 -5.59 -16.61
C PHE A 243 2.47 -6.91 -16.31
N GLY A 244 2.05 -8.00 -16.95
CA GLY A 244 2.72 -9.30 -16.91
C GLY A 244 4.16 -9.25 -17.41
N ILE A 245 4.44 -8.46 -18.45
CA ILE A 245 5.81 -8.22 -18.95
C ILE A 245 6.61 -7.41 -17.92
N LEU A 246 6.01 -6.35 -17.35
CA LEU A 246 6.64 -5.53 -16.31
C LEU A 246 7.07 -6.39 -15.12
N ILE A 247 6.17 -7.18 -14.55
CA ILE A 247 6.47 -7.96 -13.34
C ILE A 247 7.46 -9.10 -13.58
N SER A 248 7.44 -9.71 -14.78
CA SER A 248 8.33 -10.84 -15.08
C SER A 248 9.74 -10.42 -15.50
N GLY A 249 9.91 -9.24 -16.10
CA GLY A 249 11.20 -8.81 -16.67
C GLY A 249 11.79 -7.51 -16.11
N HIS A 250 11.01 -6.68 -15.42
CA HIS A 250 11.40 -5.29 -15.14
C HIS A 250 11.27 -4.86 -13.68
N LEU A 251 11.00 -5.79 -12.76
CA LEU A 251 11.08 -5.48 -11.33
C LEU A 251 12.52 -5.15 -10.89
N PRO A 252 12.69 -4.28 -9.88
CA PRO A 252 14.01 -3.98 -9.32
C PRO A 252 14.71 -5.24 -8.80
N ARG A 253 16.02 -5.35 -9.08
CA ARG A 253 16.82 -6.56 -8.75
C ARG A 253 16.89 -6.89 -7.25
N ASN A 254 16.74 -5.88 -6.40
CA ASN A 254 16.83 -6.02 -4.94
C ASN A 254 15.44 -6.11 -4.28
N LEU A 255 14.38 -6.25 -5.06
CA LEU A 255 13.02 -6.31 -4.54
C LEU A 255 12.85 -7.56 -3.66
N LYS A 256 12.39 -7.34 -2.43
CA LYS A 256 12.11 -8.38 -1.42
C LYS A 256 10.62 -8.54 -1.20
N THR A 257 9.87 -7.45 -1.25
CA THR A 257 8.43 -7.43 -0.99
C THR A 257 7.66 -6.89 -2.17
N LEU A 258 6.66 -7.63 -2.61
CA LEU A 258 5.67 -7.19 -3.58
C LEU A 258 4.27 -7.41 -3.01
N ILE A 259 3.54 -6.32 -2.81
CA ILE A 259 2.14 -6.32 -2.40
C ILE A 259 1.33 -5.69 -3.52
N LEU A 260 0.44 -6.49 -4.10
CA LEU A 260 -0.51 -6.08 -5.13
C LEU A 260 -1.93 -6.25 -4.60
N PHE A 261 -2.73 -5.20 -4.68
CA PHE A 261 -4.14 -5.28 -4.32
C PHE A 261 -4.97 -4.60 -5.40
N GLU A 262 -5.55 -5.37 -6.29
CA GLU A 262 -6.48 -4.79 -7.25
C GLU A 262 -7.80 -4.49 -6.54
N ASP A 263 -8.08 -3.20 -6.32
CA ASP A 263 -9.35 -2.77 -5.78
C ASP A 263 -10.39 -2.70 -6.90
N PHE A 264 -11.61 -3.08 -6.54
CA PHE A 264 -12.76 -2.90 -7.37
C PHE A 264 -13.94 -2.64 -6.46
N ASN A 265 -14.63 -1.53 -6.66
CA ASN A 265 -15.83 -1.26 -5.89
C ASN A 265 -17.07 -1.63 -6.72
N GLU A 266 -17.81 -2.62 -6.23
CA GLU A 266 -19.07 -3.08 -6.83
C GLU A 266 -20.16 -2.00 -6.84
N LEU A 267 -20.10 -1.02 -5.92
CA LEU A 267 -21.07 0.09 -5.84
C LEU A 267 -20.98 1.04 -7.02
N PHE A 268 -19.81 1.19 -7.65
CA PHE A 268 -19.65 2.03 -8.84
C PHE A 268 -20.07 1.32 -10.13
N PHE A 269 -20.35 0.02 -10.06
CA PHE A 269 -20.73 -0.81 -11.21
C PHE A 269 -21.86 -1.79 -10.84
N PRO A 270 -23.02 -1.30 -10.36
CA PRO A 270 -24.09 -2.16 -9.86
C PRO A 270 -24.68 -3.08 -10.94
N ASP A 271 -24.58 -2.67 -12.21
CA ASP A 271 -25.08 -3.43 -13.36
C ASP A 271 -24.07 -4.48 -13.87
N VAL A 272 -22.83 -4.48 -13.38
CA VAL A 272 -21.82 -5.49 -13.72
C VAL A 272 -21.87 -6.58 -12.65
N PRO A 273 -22.27 -7.82 -12.99
CA PRO A 273 -22.31 -8.89 -12.02
C PRO A 273 -20.95 -9.05 -11.33
N PRO A 274 -20.90 -9.19 -9.99
CA PRO A 274 -19.65 -9.45 -9.26
C PRO A 274 -18.89 -10.67 -9.80
N SER A 275 -19.62 -11.62 -10.40
CA SER A 275 -19.10 -12.85 -11.01
C SER A 275 -18.26 -12.66 -12.27
N THR A 276 -18.15 -11.44 -12.82
CA THR A 276 -17.46 -11.18 -14.11
C THR A 276 -15.97 -10.88 -13.95
N ARG A 277 -15.50 -10.53 -12.75
CA ARG A 277 -14.10 -10.12 -12.50
C ARG A 277 -13.22 -11.32 -12.19
N VAL A 278 -12.97 -12.12 -13.23
CA VAL A 278 -12.12 -13.30 -13.17
C VAL A 278 -10.66 -12.85 -13.08
N PRO A 279 -9.86 -13.35 -12.10
CA PRO A 279 -8.43 -13.08 -12.07
C PRO A 279 -7.73 -13.57 -13.34
N ASN A 280 -6.62 -12.93 -13.71
CA ASN A 280 -5.94 -13.22 -14.96
C ASN A 280 -4.86 -14.30 -14.79
N ALA A 281 -5.08 -15.48 -15.39
CA ALA A 281 -4.15 -16.61 -15.32
C ALA A 281 -2.75 -16.29 -15.88
N GLN A 282 -2.64 -15.41 -16.87
CA GLN A 282 -1.35 -14.99 -17.42
C GLN A 282 -0.58 -14.13 -16.42
N THR A 283 -1.27 -13.22 -15.71
CA THR A 283 -0.68 -12.45 -14.62
C THR A 283 -0.21 -13.34 -13.48
N SER A 284 -0.94 -14.41 -13.13
CA SER A 284 -0.48 -15.42 -12.16
C SER A 284 0.86 -16.06 -12.58
N ARG A 285 1.03 -16.41 -13.86
CA ARG A 285 2.29 -16.96 -14.39
C ARG A 285 3.44 -15.96 -14.35
N SER A 286 3.19 -14.73 -14.76
CA SER A 286 4.22 -13.68 -14.70
C SER A 286 4.66 -13.40 -13.27
N LEU A 287 3.73 -13.42 -12.32
CA LEU A 287 4.00 -13.25 -10.89
C LEU A 287 4.80 -14.42 -10.28
N LEU A 288 4.54 -15.64 -10.74
CA LEU A 288 5.30 -16.83 -10.33
C LEU A 288 6.80 -16.64 -10.57
N HIS A 289 7.20 -16.17 -11.76
CA HIS A 289 8.61 -15.94 -12.06
C HIS A 289 9.23 -14.86 -11.16
N ALA A 290 8.51 -13.76 -10.92
CA ALA A 290 8.94 -12.71 -10.01
C ALA A 290 9.16 -13.25 -8.58
N SER A 291 8.27 -14.13 -8.13
CA SER A 291 8.24 -14.65 -6.76
C SER A 291 9.48 -15.45 -6.35
N LEU A 292 10.28 -15.98 -7.30
CA LEU A 292 11.50 -16.73 -7.01
C LEU A 292 12.55 -15.93 -6.22
N ASN A 293 12.56 -14.61 -6.39
CA ASN A 293 13.53 -13.73 -5.73
C ASN A 293 12.95 -13.00 -4.50
N LEU A 294 11.64 -13.12 -4.25
CA LEU A 294 10.94 -12.39 -3.20
C LEU A 294 11.00 -13.13 -1.86
N GLU A 295 10.97 -12.34 -0.79
CA GLU A 295 10.77 -12.80 0.59
C GLU A 295 9.28 -12.73 0.96
N HIS A 296 8.56 -11.74 0.45
CA HIS A 296 7.14 -11.52 0.73
C HIS A 296 6.37 -11.25 -0.55
N LEU A 297 5.36 -12.06 -0.82
CA LEU A 297 4.43 -11.85 -1.93
C LEU A 297 2.99 -11.81 -1.41
N SER A 298 2.28 -10.73 -1.72
CA SER A 298 0.83 -10.67 -1.63
C SER A 298 0.26 -10.20 -2.95
N ALA A 299 -0.72 -10.90 -3.49
CA ALA A 299 -1.44 -10.49 -4.69
C ALA A 299 -2.92 -10.80 -4.56
N SER A 300 -3.73 -9.74 -4.54
CA SER A 300 -5.15 -9.81 -4.24
C SER A 300 -5.98 -9.40 -5.45
N PHE A 301 -7.02 -10.19 -5.73
CA PHE A 301 -8.04 -10.02 -6.78
C PHE A 301 -7.56 -10.02 -8.25
N MET A 302 -6.31 -9.65 -8.50
CA MET A 302 -5.67 -9.67 -9.82
C MET A 302 -5.26 -11.07 -10.29
N VAL A 303 -4.96 -11.97 -9.34
CA VAL A 303 -4.45 -13.33 -9.61
C VAL A 303 -5.29 -14.38 -8.90
N ASP A 304 -5.39 -15.57 -9.49
CA ASP A 304 -5.95 -16.74 -8.81
C ASP A 304 -4.81 -17.67 -8.35
N ALA A 305 -4.90 -18.14 -7.10
CA ALA A 305 -3.92 -19.02 -6.50
C ALA A 305 -3.85 -20.39 -7.20
N GLN A 306 -4.97 -20.91 -7.72
CA GLN A 306 -4.98 -22.16 -8.48
C GLN A 306 -4.10 -22.03 -9.73
N ASP A 307 -4.29 -20.96 -10.51
CA ASP A 307 -3.48 -20.69 -11.70
C ASP A 307 -2.00 -20.51 -11.36
N PHE A 308 -1.69 -19.86 -10.22
CA PHE A 308 -0.33 -19.70 -9.73
C PHE A 308 0.32 -21.05 -9.40
N PHE A 309 -0.38 -21.93 -8.67
CA PHE A 309 0.15 -23.23 -8.29
C PHE A 309 0.23 -24.19 -9.47
N ASP A 310 -0.73 -24.18 -10.40
CA ASP A 310 -0.67 -24.97 -11.63
C ASP A 310 0.52 -24.53 -12.47
N ALA A 311 0.73 -23.22 -12.63
CA ALA A 311 1.90 -22.68 -13.32
C ALA A 311 3.21 -23.12 -12.65
N SER A 312 3.27 -23.17 -11.31
CA SER A 312 4.45 -23.63 -10.58
C SER A 312 4.78 -25.10 -10.88
N GLN A 313 3.77 -25.91 -11.21
CA GLN A 313 3.92 -27.32 -11.55
C GLN A 313 4.18 -27.54 -13.03
N THR A 314 3.86 -26.59 -13.92
CA THR A 314 4.10 -26.74 -15.36
C THR A 314 5.36 -26.03 -15.83
N CYS A 315 5.66 -24.86 -15.28
CA CYS A 315 6.72 -23.97 -15.76
C CYS A 315 7.99 -24.00 -14.90
N CYS A 316 7.88 -24.44 -13.64
CA CYS A 316 8.94 -24.32 -12.64
C CYS A 316 9.01 -25.56 -11.74
N GLN A 317 8.91 -26.76 -12.34
CA GLN A 317 8.87 -28.03 -11.60
C GLN A 317 10.05 -28.19 -10.64
N ASP A 318 11.25 -27.89 -11.13
CA ASP A 318 12.52 -28.03 -10.39
C ASP A 318 12.91 -26.78 -9.60
N ALA A 319 12.06 -25.74 -9.57
CA ALA A 319 12.37 -24.51 -8.88
C ALA A 319 12.10 -24.63 -7.37
N THR A 320 12.99 -24.00 -6.60
CA THR A 320 12.86 -23.86 -5.14
C THR A 320 12.76 -22.38 -4.78
N TRP A 321 11.79 -22.03 -3.95
CA TRP A 321 11.59 -20.68 -3.42
C TRP A 321 12.44 -20.48 -2.15
N GLU A 322 13.74 -20.31 -2.35
CA GLU A 322 14.75 -20.26 -1.27
C GLU A 322 14.62 -19.07 -0.29
N ARG A 323 13.83 -18.06 -0.67
CA ARG A 323 13.67 -16.81 0.08
C ARG A 323 12.26 -16.55 0.55
N LEU A 324 11.26 -17.15 -0.07
CA LEU A 324 9.86 -16.82 0.17
C LEU A 324 9.46 -17.23 1.60
N GLU A 325 9.17 -16.25 2.44
CA GLU A 325 8.73 -16.42 3.83
C GLU A 325 7.22 -16.21 3.99
N PHE A 326 6.62 -15.38 3.14
CA PHE A 326 5.20 -15.05 3.19
C PHE A 326 4.57 -15.10 1.79
N LEU A 327 3.43 -15.77 1.69
CA LEU A 327 2.60 -15.82 0.48
C LEU A 327 1.13 -15.55 0.82
N ALA A 328 0.51 -14.57 0.17
CA ALA A 328 -0.93 -14.35 0.25
C ALA A 328 -1.54 -14.17 -1.14
N LEU A 329 -2.48 -15.05 -1.52
CA LEU A 329 -3.10 -15.04 -2.85
C LEU A 329 -4.62 -15.13 -2.76
N THR A 330 -5.30 -14.53 -3.72
CA THR A 330 -6.75 -14.69 -3.86
C THR A 330 -7.09 -16.02 -4.55
N SER A 331 -8.14 -16.73 -4.12
CA SER A 331 -8.74 -17.79 -4.93
C SER A 331 -10.21 -17.99 -4.61
N ARG A 332 -11.04 -17.99 -5.66
CA ARG A 332 -12.50 -18.16 -5.52
C ARG A 332 -12.89 -19.53 -4.97
N LEU A 333 -12.01 -20.53 -5.15
CA LEU A 333 -12.20 -21.90 -4.65
C LEU A 333 -12.17 -22.02 -3.13
N VAL A 334 -11.82 -20.92 -2.42
CA VAL A 334 -11.87 -20.85 -0.96
C VAL A 334 -13.31 -20.63 -0.46
N ASP A 335 -14.29 -20.24 -1.29
CA ASP A 335 -15.71 -20.22 -0.85
C ASP A 335 -16.21 -21.67 -0.65
N PRO A 336 -16.64 -22.08 0.56
CA PRO A 336 -17.17 -23.43 0.82
C PRO A 336 -18.42 -23.80 0.01
N ALA A 337 -19.09 -22.81 -0.61
CA ALA A 337 -20.19 -23.07 -1.53
C ALA A 337 -19.72 -23.69 -2.86
N ASP A 338 -18.44 -23.54 -3.21
CA ASP A 338 -17.86 -24.17 -4.40
C ASP A 338 -17.54 -25.65 -4.14
N LYS A 339 -17.84 -26.47 -5.16
CA LYS A 339 -17.84 -27.93 -5.06
C LYS A 339 -16.53 -28.46 -4.47
N ASP A 340 -16.66 -29.34 -3.46
CA ASP A 340 -15.58 -29.95 -2.65
C ASP A 340 -14.28 -30.30 -3.40
N PHE A 341 -14.36 -30.72 -4.67
CA PHE A 341 -13.20 -31.10 -5.48
C PHE A 341 -12.24 -29.92 -5.78
N GLY A 342 -12.77 -28.72 -6.04
CA GLY A 342 -11.96 -27.55 -6.38
C GLY A 342 -11.08 -27.10 -5.22
N LEU A 343 -11.67 -26.99 -4.02
CA LEU A 343 -10.95 -26.65 -2.81
C LEU A 343 -9.87 -27.70 -2.48
N THR A 344 -10.20 -29.00 -2.58
CA THR A 344 -9.20 -30.06 -2.34
C THR A 344 -8.01 -29.95 -3.30
N ASN A 345 -8.23 -29.70 -4.59
CA ASN A 345 -7.14 -29.53 -5.55
C ASN A 345 -6.29 -28.30 -5.25
N LEU A 346 -6.92 -27.17 -4.88
CA LEU A 346 -6.21 -25.96 -4.49
C LEU A 346 -5.29 -26.22 -3.31
N LEU A 347 -5.81 -26.84 -2.25
CA LEU A 347 -5.03 -27.13 -1.03
C LEU A 347 -3.92 -28.15 -1.27
N TYR A 348 -4.17 -29.16 -2.12
CA TYR A 348 -3.14 -30.10 -2.55
C TYR A 348 -2.01 -29.39 -3.30
N ALA A 349 -2.34 -28.56 -4.28
CA ALA A 349 -1.38 -27.77 -5.04
C ALA A 349 -0.58 -26.80 -4.15
N ALA A 350 -1.25 -26.17 -3.18
CA ALA A 350 -0.63 -25.33 -2.16
C ALA A 350 0.35 -26.10 -1.27
N GLY A 351 0.00 -27.33 -0.86
CA GLY A 351 0.89 -28.22 -0.11
C GLY A 351 2.15 -28.59 -0.89
N ILE A 352 1.98 -28.99 -2.16
CA ILE A 352 3.11 -29.25 -3.08
C ILE A 352 4.00 -28.01 -3.25
N PHE A 353 3.41 -26.83 -3.36
CA PHE A 353 4.16 -25.58 -3.43
C PHE A 353 4.94 -25.30 -2.13
N ALA A 354 4.31 -25.46 -0.97
CA ALA A 354 4.95 -25.23 0.33
C ALA A 354 6.18 -26.12 0.55
N LEU A 355 6.15 -27.37 0.07
CA LEU A 355 7.31 -28.28 0.11
C LEU A 355 8.51 -27.76 -0.70
N ARG A 356 8.27 -26.96 -1.75
CA ARG A 356 9.29 -26.31 -2.58
C ARG A 356 9.66 -24.91 -2.11
N ALA A 357 9.07 -24.42 -1.02
CA ALA A 357 9.36 -23.12 -0.42
C ALA A 357 9.91 -23.31 1.00
N PRO A 358 11.19 -23.70 1.16
CA PRO A 358 11.75 -24.17 2.43
C PRO A 358 11.79 -23.12 3.55
N ARG A 359 11.59 -21.83 3.23
CA ARG A 359 11.51 -20.74 4.21
C ARG A 359 10.09 -20.23 4.46
N LEU A 360 9.08 -20.79 3.79
CA LEU A 360 7.71 -20.32 3.91
C LEU A 360 7.19 -20.51 5.33
N ARG A 361 6.90 -19.39 6.00
CA ARG A 361 6.36 -19.34 7.36
C ARG A 361 4.85 -19.17 7.36
N THR A 362 4.32 -18.41 6.40
CA THR A 362 2.89 -18.12 6.32
C THR A 362 2.40 -18.21 4.88
N MET A 363 1.32 -18.95 4.68
CA MET A 363 0.57 -18.96 3.43
C MET A 363 -0.89 -18.62 3.73
N ILE A 364 -1.45 -17.65 3.01
CA ILE A 364 -2.85 -17.24 3.13
C ILE A 364 -3.50 -17.37 1.75
N LEU A 365 -4.54 -18.21 1.66
CA LEU A 365 -5.39 -18.30 0.49
C LEU A 365 -6.75 -17.76 0.88
N TRP A 366 -7.22 -16.72 0.21
CA TRP A 366 -8.41 -16.02 0.67
C TRP A 366 -9.30 -15.57 -0.46
N TYR A 367 -10.55 -15.32 -0.14
CA TYR A 367 -11.48 -14.66 -1.04
C TYR A 367 -12.51 -13.87 -0.24
N GLY A 368 -12.83 -12.68 -0.74
CA GLY A 368 -13.83 -11.80 -0.17
C GLY A 368 -14.73 -11.26 -1.27
N ASN A 369 -16.02 -11.18 -0.98
CA ASN A 369 -17.01 -10.48 -1.77
C ASN A 369 -18.11 -9.92 -0.85
N LYS A 370 -19.15 -9.32 -1.45
CA LYS A 370 -20.26 -8.74 -0.67
C LYS A 370 -20.85 -9.75 0.32
N ASN A 371 -20.73 -9.43 1.60
CA ASN A 371 -21.22 -10.21 2.76
C ASN A 371 -20.56 -11.58 2.98
N LYS A 372 -19.47 -11.92 2.27
CA LYS A 372 -18.73 -13.15 2.53
C LYS A 372 -17.23 -12.92 2.47
N ALA A 373 -16.51 -13.54 3.37
CA ALA A 373 -15.07 -13.63 3.34
C ALA A 373 -14.65 -14.98 3.91
N TYR A 374 -13.63 -15.57 3.31
CA TYR A 374 -13.03 -16.84 3.71
C TYR A 374 -11.52 -16.78 3.56
N ALA A 375 -10.80 -17.43 4.47
CA ALA A 375 -9.35 -17.53 4.45
C ALA A 375 -8.89 -18.89 4.99
N PHE A 376 -8.09 -19.58 4.19
CA PHE A 376 -7.22 -20.65 4.63
C PHE A 376 -5.87 -20.06 5.04
N ILE A 377 -5.37 -20.42 6.21
CA ILE A 377 -4.10 -19.92 6.73
C ILE A 377 -3.25 -21.09 7.19
N TYR A 378 -2.09 -21.25 6.56
CA TYR A 378 -1.01 -22.11 7.02
C TYR A 378 0.03 -21.27 7.77
N LYS A 379 0.41 -21.71 8.97
CA LYS A 379 1.51 -21.15 9.76
C LYS A 379 2.47 -22.24 10.17
N ARG A 380 3.72 -22.12 9.72
CA ARG A 380 4.77 -23.09 10.03
C ARG A 380 5.18 -23.06 11.51
N ASP A 381 5.39 -21.86 12.04
CA ASP A 381 5.94 -21.68 13.41
C ASP A 381 4.96 -22.17 14.48
N ASP A 382 3.66 -22.04 14.22
CA ASP A 382 2.58 -22.55 15.08
C ASP A 382 2.21 -24.01 14.73
N THR A 383 2.82 -24.60 13.69
CA THR A 383 2.44 -25.89 13.10
C THR A 383 0.93 -26.02 12.88
N SER A 384 0.30 -24.94 12.42
CA SER A 384 -1.16 -24.82 12.39
C SER A 384 -1.69 -24.55 11.00
N ILE A 385 -2.87 -25.11 10.75
CA ILE A 385 -3.72 -24.80 9.61
C ILE A 385 -5.05 -24.35 10.20
N THR A 386 -5.48 -23.15 9.80
CA THR A 386 -6.71 -22.55 10.31
C THR A 386 -7.59 -22.10 9.15
N TRP A 387 -8.89 -22.10 9.40
CA TRP A 387 -9.89 -21.62 8.48
C TRP A 387 -10.70 -20.54 9.17
N HIS A 388 -10.81 -19.38 8.52
CA HIS A 388 -11.64 -18.28 8.98
C HIS A 388 -12.69 -17.98 7.92
N GLY A 389 -13.92 -17.70 8.34
CA GLY A 389 -14.98 -17.40 7.41
C GLY A 389 -16.15 -16.67 8.05
N THR A 390 -16.88 -15.94 7.23
CA THR A 390 -18.19 -15.35 7.59
C THR A 390 -19.27 -16.40 7.92
N ARG A 391 -19.03 -17.67 7.59
CA ARG A 391 -19.85 -18.82 7.95
C ARG A 391 -18.97 -19.90 8.54
N ASP A 392 -19.49 -20.64 9.52
CA ASP A 392 -18.80 -21.78 10.10
C ASP A 392 -18.56 -22.85 9.04
N PHE A 393 -17.29 -23.20 8.84
CA PHE A 393 -16.86 -24.28 7.96
C PHE A 393 -15.95 -25.22 8.73
N HIS A 394 -16.40 -26.45 8.94
CA HIS A 394 -15.60 -27.49 9.55
C HIS A 394 -14.89 -28.28 8.45
N MET A 395 -13.61 -27.95 8.23
CA MET A 395 -12.74 -28.74 7.37
C MET A 395 -12.57 -30.13 8.01
N ASN A 396 -13.12 -31.17 7.39
CA ASN A 396 -13.16 -32.50 7.98
C ASN A 396 -11.74 -33.01 8.25
N GLN A 397 -11.46 -33.47 9.47
CA GLN A 397 -10.10 -33.80 9.95
C GLN A 397 -9.43 -34.92 9.13
N GLN A 398 -10.24 -35.79 8.51
CA GLN A 398 -9.80 -36.82 7.56
C GLN A 398 -9.30 -36.26 6.22
N ARG A 399 -9.69 -35.04 5.81
CA ARG A 399 -9.22 -34.39 4.58
C ARG A 399 -7.84 -33.77 4.77
N ILE A 400 -7.52 -33.28 5.97
CA ILE A 400 -6.19 -32.74 6.30
C ILE A 400 -5.12 -33.83 6.25
N THR A 401 -5.46 -35.07 6.60
CA THR A 401 -4.52 -36.21 6.52
C THR A 401 -4.39 -36.82 5.12
N GLN A 402 -5.21 -36.39 4.16
CA GLN A 402 -5.17 -36.82 2.75
C GLN A 402 -4.49 -35.81 1.82
N ILE A 403 -4.34 -34.57 2.27
CA ILE A 403 -3.55 -33.50 1.64
C ILE A 403 -2.13 -33.58 2.20
#